data_AF-A0A838VX02-F1
#
_entry.id   AF-A0A838VX02-F1
#
_cell.length_a   1.000
_cell.length_b   1.000
_cell.length_c   1.000
_cell.angle_alpha   90.00
_cell.angle_beta   90.00
_cell.angle_gamma   90.00
#
_symmetry.space_group_name_H-M   'P 1'
#
loop_
_entity.id
_entity.type
_entity.pdbx_description
1 polymer ?
#
loop_
_entity_poly.entity_id
_entity_poly.type
_entity_poly.pdbx_seq_one_letter_code
_entity_poly.pdbx_strand_id
1 'polypeptide(L)' 'MEAEIISEILLKAASEPEFRKRLIKNPEKILECYSISKEAKFIVQKSIKDLIQ' A
#
# COMPACT_ATOMS: atom_id res chain seq x y z
N MET A 1 15.28 0.34 4.38
CA MET A 1 14.63 -0.95 4.74
C MET A 1 13.27 -1.03 4.05
N GLU A 2 12.81 -2.22 3.65
CA GLU A 2 11.46 -2.38 3.06
C GLU A 2 10.34 -1.90 4.00
N ALA A 3 10.54 -2.03 5.32
CA ALA A 3 9.62 -1.54 6.35
C ALA A 3 9.34 -0.03 6.25
N GLU A 4 10.34 0.78 5.91
CA GLU A 4 10.17 2.23 5.77
C GLU A 4 9.25 2.56 4.58
N ILE A 5 9.42 1.83 3.47
CA ILE A 5 8.60 2.00 2.27
C ILE A 5 7.15 1.56 2.56
N ILE A 6 6.97 0.44 3.27
CA ILE A 6 5.64 -0.03 3.72
C ILE A 6 4.98 1.04 4.59
N SER A 7 5.68 1.57 5.60
CA SER A 7 5.17 2.61 6.48
C SER A 7 4.78 3.87 5.70
N GLU A 8 5.59 4.30 4.73
CA GLU A 8 5.28 5.45 3.88
C GLU A 8 4.00 5.21 3.06
N ILE A 9 3.87 4.05 2.42
CA ILE A 9 2.69 3.71 1.61
C ILE A 9 1.43 3.71 2.48
N LEU A 10 1.49 3.13 3.68
CA LEU A 10 0.36 3.06 4.59
C LEU A 10 -0.01 4.45 5.13
N LEU A 11 0.97 5.27 5.51
CA LEU A 11 0.75 6.66 5.92
C LEU A 11 0.09 7.45 4.79
N LYS A 12 0.59 7.30 3.57
CA LYS A 12 0.03 7.94 2.38
C LYS A 12 -1.40 7.48 2.10
N ALA A 13 -1.69 6.19 2.26
CA ALA A 13 -3.05 5.66 2.14
C ALA A 13 -3.99 6.17 3.24
N ALA A 14 -3.49 6.42 4.44
CA ALA A 14 -4.28 7.01 5.53
C ALA A 14 -4.57 8.49 5.29
N SER A 15 -3.59 9.25 4.79
CA SER A 15 -3.68 10.71 4.61
C SER A 15 -4.26 11.15 3.27
N GLU A 16 -4.10 10.36 2.20
CA GLU A 16 -4.54 10.69 0.85
C GLU A 16 -5.68 9.75 0.38
N PRO A 17 -6.95 10.20 0.42
CA PRO A 17 -8.09 9.37 0.03
C PRO A 17 -8.05 8.91 -1.43
N GLU A 18 -7.53 9.76 -2.33
CA GLU A 18 -7.35 9.47 -3.75
C GLU A 18 -6.31 8.36 -3.98
N PHE A 19 -5.17 8.45 -3.30
CA PHE A 19 -4.14 7.41 -3.35
C PHE A 19 -4.69 6.09 -2.81
N ARG A 20 -5.40 6.12 -1.68
CA ARG A 20 -6.08 4.94 -1.12
C ARG A 20 -7.05 4.32 -2.12
N LYS A 21 -7.94 5.11 -2.75
CA LYS A 21 -8.88 4.60 -3.78
C LYS A 21 -8.15 3.92 -4.93
N ARG A 22 -7.04 4.51 -5.41
CA ARG A 22 -6.22 3.92 -6.47
C ARG A 22 -5.55 2.62 -6.03
N LEU A 23 -5.04 2.60 -4.81
CA LEU A 23 -4.35 1.46 -4.22
C LEU A 23 -5.32 0.30 -3.90
N ILE A 24 -6.58 0.59 -3.55
CA ILE A 24 -7.66 -0.41 -3.45
C ILE A 24 -8.03 -0.97 -4.83
N LYS A 25 -8.18 -0.07 -5.82
CA LYS A 25 -8.66 -0.44 -7.15
C LYS A 25 -7.66 -1.28 -7.94
N ASN A 26 -6.37 -0.94 -7.86
CA ASN A 26 -5.28 -1.62 -8.57
C ASN A 26 -4.01 -1.66 -7.71
N PRO A 27 -3.97 -2.48 -6.64
CA PRO A 27 -2.84 -2.51 -5.73
C PRO A 27 -1.55 -2.94 -6.40
N GLU A 28 -1.60 -3.95 -7.26
CA GLU A 28 -0.41 -4.50 -7.93
C GLU A 28 0.32 -3.43 -8.74
N LYS A 29 -0.43 -2.68 -9.57
CA LYS A 29 0.14 -1.62 -10.42
C LYS A 29 0.75 -0.47 -9.62
N ILE A 30 0.15 -0.10 -8.48
CA ILE A 30 0.71 0.93 -7.60
C ILE A 30 1.96 0.40 -6.91
N LEU A 31 1.91 -0.83 -6.38
CA LEU A 31 2.99 -1.46 -5.62
C LEU A 31 4.17 -1.89 -6.51
N GLU A 32 3.97 -2.05 -7.82
CA GLU A 32 5.05 -2.22 -8.81
C GLU A 32 5.95 -0.99 -8.93
N CYS A 33 5.45 0.21 -8.63
CA CYS A 33 6.28 1.42 -8.59
C CYS A 33 7.22 1.46 -7.38
N TYR A 34 7.04 0.53 -6.42
CA TYR A 34 7.85 0.45 -5.22
C TYR A 34 8.80 -0.75 -5.30
N SER A 35 10.07 -0.55 -4.97
CA SER A 35 11.09 -1.59 -4.89
C SER A 35 10.94 -2.40 -3.59
N ILE A 36 9.79 -3.06 -3.43
CA ILE A 36 9.48 -3.92 -2.29
C ILE A 36 9.21 -5.36 -2.75
N SER A 37 9.54 -6.32 -1.89
CA SER A 37 9.32 -7.74 -2.12
C SER A 37 7.84 -8.08 -2.28
N LYS A 38 7.55 -9.23 -2.88
CA LYS A 38 6.16 -9.72 -3.01
C LYS A 38 5.46 -9.88 -1.66
N GLU A 39 6.22 -10.24 -0.63
CA GLU A 39 5.72 -10.36 0.75
C GLU A 39 5.31 -9.01 1.31
N ALA A 40 6.15 -7.99 1.16
CA ALA A 40 5.81 -6.62 1.51
C ALA A 40 4.57 -6.09 0.76
N LYS A 41 4.43 -6.41 -0.54
CA LYS A 41 3.23 -6.07 -1.32
C LYS A 41 1.98 -6.71 -0.73
N PHE A 42 2.07 -7.97 -0.32
CA PHE A 42 0.97 -8.68 0.33
C PHE A 42 0.58 -8.05 1.67
N ILE A 43 1.56 -7.68 2.50
CA ILE A 43 1.33 -6.98 3.77
C ILE A 43 0.58 -5.68 3.54
N VAL A 44 1.04 -4.83 2.61
CA VAL A 44 0.39 -3.55 2.30
C VAL A 44 -1.05 -3.75 1.82
N GLN A 45 -1.28 -4.73 0.93
CA GLN A 45 -2.63 -5.03 0.45
C GLN A 45 -3.56 -5.47 1.58
N LYS A 46 -3.07 -6.30 2.50
CA LYS A 46 -3.84 -6.75 3.65
C LYS A 46 -4.18 -5.59 4.58
N SER A 47 -3.18 -4.79 4.96
CA SER A 47 -3.37 -3.62 5.83
C SER A 47 -4.37 -2.60 5.26
N ILE A 48 -4.39 -2.41 3.94
CA ILE A 48 -5.33 -1.47 3.31
C ILE A 48 -6.75 -2.00 3.31
N LYS A 49 -6.95 -3.32 3.14
CA LYS A 49 -8.28 -3.92 3.29
C LYS A 49 -8.82 -3.76 4.71
N ASP A 50 -7.97 -3.99 5.71
CA ASP A 50 -8.30 -3.78 7.13
C ASP A 50 -8.65 -2.31 7.44
N LEU A 51 -8.04 -1.33 6.76
CA LEU A 51 -8.32 0.11 6.97
C LEU A 51 -9.70 0.57 6.46
N ILE A 52 -10.42 -0.24 5.69
CA ILE A 52 -11.69 0.12 5.03
C ILE A 52 -12.88 -0.64 5.64
N GLN A 53 -12.62 -1.72 6.38
CA GLN A 53 -13.63 -2.43 7.20
C GLN A 53 -13.94 -1.64 8.47
#